data_AF-W1N8W2-F1
#
_entry.id   AF-W1N8W2-F1
#
_cell.length_a   1.000
_cell.length_b   1.000
_cell.length_c   1.000
_cell.angle_alpha   90.00
_cell.angle_beta   90.00
_cell.angle_gamma   90.00
#
_symmetry.space_group_name_H-M   'P 1'
#
loop_
_entity.id
_entity.type
_entity.pdbx_description
1 polymer ?
#
loop_
_entity_poly.entity_id
_entity_poly.type
_entity_poly.pdbx_seq_one_letter_code
_entity_poly.pdbx_strand_id
1 'polypeptide(L)'
;MNELQHTQAGIAADLLGQGRLVRHCSLLVSGVALLGLIISPFTTETLPFLLVAVTILGLMQLYLAIRVDFDRALFERLARGLQPETMDSILVALHLIPGTTAPRSLTGRIAGSLRLLKLQCVVTVIQYLLIIVAVSV
;
A
#
# COMPACT_ATOMS: atom_id res chain seq x y z
N MET A 1 -3.45 -18.58 -20.61
CA MET A 1 -2.37 -17.64 -20.24
C MET A 1 -1.05 -18.17 -20.81
N ASN A 2 -0.23 -17.33 -21.45
CA ASN A 2 1.03 -17.75 -22.10
C ASN A 2 2.21 -17.65 -21.11
N GLU A 3 3.34 -18.29 -21.39
CA GLU A 3 4.55 -18.30 -20.54
C GLU A 3 5.04 -16.88 -20.19
N LEU A 4 4.96 -15.95 -21.14
CA LEU A 4 5.26 -14.53 -20.93
C LEU A 4 4.36 -13.88 -19.86
N GLN A 5 3.08 -14.23 -19.84
CA GLN A 5 2.11 -13.66 -18.89
C GLN A 5 2.33 -14.19 -17.47
N HIS A 6 2.71 -15.47 -17.32
CA HIS A 6 3.11 -16.03 -16.03
C HIS A 6 4.36 -15.33 -15.49
N THR A 7 5.36 -15.10 -16.34
CA THR A 7 6.59 -14.39 -15.97
C THR A 7 6.31 -12.94 -15.57
N GLN A 8 5.47 -12.23 -16.33
CA GLN A 8 5.07 -10.85 -15.99
C GLN A 8 4.36 -10.76 -14.63
N ALA A 9 3.48 -11.73 -14.32
CA ALA A 9 2.82 -11.79 -13.03
C ALA A 9 3.83 -12.05 -11.89
N GLY A 10 4.80 -12.96 -12.10
CA GLY A 10 5.87 -13.23 -11.12
C GLY A 10 6.70 -11.98 -10.81
N ILE A 11 7.20 -11.30 -11.85
CA ILE A 11 8.00 -10.07 -11.68
C ILE A 11 7.18 -8.97 -10.98
N ALA A 12 5.90 -8.83 -11.32
CA ALA A 12 5.03 -7.86 -10.65
C ALA A 12 4.85 -8.20 -9.16
N ALA A 13 4.69 -9.48 -8.81
CA ALA A 13 4.59 -9.91 -7.41
C ALA A 13 5.87 -9.61 -6.61
N ASP A 14 7.04 -9.83 -7.19
CA ASP A 14 8.32 -9.54 -6.55
C ASP A 14 8.48 -8.04 -6.31
N LEU A 15 8.13 -7.21 -7.30
CA LEU A 15 8.19 -5.76 -7.19
C LEU A 15 7.24 -5.22 -6.12
N LEU A 16 5.99 -5.71 -6.08
CA LEU A 16 5.03 -5.35 -5.02
C LEU A 16 5.52 -5.82 -3.63
N GLY A 17 6.29 -6.90 -3.56
CA GLY A 17 6.92 -7.38 -2.33
C GLY A 17 7.89 -6.38 -1.69
N GLN A 18 8.47 -5.48 -2.48
CA GLN A 18 9.32 -4.40 -1.97
C GLN A 18 8.54 -3.37 -1.14
N GLY A 19 7.21 -3.30 -1.32
CA GLY A 19 6.31 -2.43 -0.53
C GLY A 19 6.35 -2.72 0.97
N ARG A 20 6.82 -3.90 1.41
CA ARG A 20 7.01 -4.21 2.84
C ARG A 20 8.04 -3.33 3.52
N LEU A 21 9.13 -2.98 2.84
CA LEU A 21 10.14 -2.07 3.40
C LEU A 21 9.55 -0.68 3.62
N VAL A 22 8.81 -0.18 2.64
CA VAL A 22 8.10 1.11 2.71
C VAL A 22 7.11 1.12 3.88
N ARG A 23 6.39 0.02 4.09
CA ARG A 23 5.49 -0.17 5.24
C ARG A 23 6.23 -0.10 6.57
N HIS A 24 7.36 -0.80 6.73
CA HIS A 24 8.12 -0.77 7.98
C HIS A 24 8.61 0.65 8.31
N CYS A 25 9.13 1.38 7.32
CA CYS A 25 9.56 2.77 7.52
C CYS A 25 8.41 3.66 8.00
N SER A 26 7.23 3.53 7.38
CA SER A 26 6.05 4.29 7.81
C SER A 26 5.58 3.90 9.22
N LEU A 27 5.58 2.61 9.58
CA LEU A 27 5.19 2.17 10.92
C LEU A 27 6.10 2.74 12.00
N LEU A 28 7.41 2.83 11.75
CA LEU A 28 8.34 3.46 12.68
C LEU A 28 8.00 4.94 12.89
N VAL A 29 7.74 5.69 11.82
CA VAL A 29 7.36 7.11 11.92
C VAL A 29 6.01 7.29 12.60
N SER A 30 5.02 6.45 12.29
CA SER A 30 3.73 6.45 12.99
C SER A 30 3.87 6.15 14.47
N GLY A 31 4.73 5.20 14.84
CA GLY A 31 5.01 4.89 16.25
C GLY A 31 5.61 6.08 16.98
N VAL A 32 6.59 6.75 16.37
CA VAL A 32 7.19 7.98 16.92
C VAL A 32 6.13 9.08 17.09
N ALA A 33 5.27 9.27 16.10
CA ALA A 33 4.22 10.30 16.17
C ALA A 33 3.20 10.02 17.28
N LEU A 34 2.76 8.78 17.44
CA LEU A 34 1.86 8.36 18.52
C LEU A 34 2.50 8.52 19.89
N LEU A 35 3.76 8.11 20.04
CA LEU A 35 4.51 8.34 21.27
C LEU A 35 4.62 9.83 21.58
N GLY A 36 4.93 10.65 20.58
CA GLY A 36 4.95 12.11 20.69
C GLY A 36 3.63 12.68 21.17
N LEU A 37 2.49 12.19 20.68
CA LEU A 37 1.16 12.61 21.15
C LEU A 37 0.89 12.22 22.61
N ILE A 38 1.47 11.13 23.10
CA ILE A 38 1.25 10.68 24.48
C ILE A 38 2.13 11.43 25.48
N ILE A 39 3.40 11.67 25.11
CA ILE A 39 4.40 12.22 26.02
C ILE A 39 4.58 13.73 25.93
N SER A 40 4.18 14.35 24.81
CA SER A 40 4.44 15.77 24.60
C SER A 40 3.60 16.62 25.55
N PRO A 41 4.20 17.58 26.27
CA PRO A 41 3.48 18.51 27.12
C PRO A 41 2.61 19.53 26.34
N PHE A 42 2.50 19.39 25.01
CA PHE A 42 1.74 20.25 24.10
C PHE A 42 2.01 21.74 24.29
N THR A 43 3.28 22.11 24.49
CA THR A 43 3.72 23.48 24.74
C THR A 43 3.54 24.41 23.54
N THR A 44 3.47 23.85 22.33
CA THR A 44 3.27 24.59 21.08
C THR A 44 1.94 24.15 20.46
N GLU A 45 1.08 25.09 20.08
CA GLU A 45 -0.25 24.77 19.56
C GLU A 45 -0.21 23.98 18.24
N THR A 46 0.85 24.09 17.45
CA THR A 46 0.98 23.46 16.13
C THR A 46 1.47 22.01 16.16
N LEU A 47 2.25 21.63 17.18
CA LEU A 47 2.81 20.28 17.35
C LEU A 47 1.75 19.15 17.35
N PRO A 48 0.66 19.22 18.14
CA PRO A 48 -0.36 18.16 18.14
C PRO A 48 -0.99 17.94 16.76
N PHE A 49 -1.28 19.03 16.02
CA PHE A 49 -1.86 18.92 14.68
C PHE A 49 -0.93 18.21 13.70
N LEU A 50 0.37 18.50 13.74
CA LEU A 50 1.36 17.83 12.90
C LEU A 50 1.45 16.34 13.23
N LEU A 51 1.48 15.97 14.51
CA LEU A 51 1.56 14.57 14.93
C LEU A 51 0.28 13.78 14.59
N VAL A 52 -0.90 14.39 14.72
CA VAL A 52 -2.16 13.80 14.25
C VAL A 52 -2.13 13.59 12.74
N ALA A 53 -1.67 14.56 11.96
CA ALA A 53 -1.55 14.43 10.51
C ALA A 53 -0.60 13.27 10.12
N VAL A 54 0.55 13.15 10.77
CA VAL A 54 1.49 12.03 10.59
C VAL A 54 0.84 10.69 10.92
N THR A 55 0.02 10.64 11.96
CA THR A 55 -0.72 9.43 12.37
C THR A 55 -1.75 9.03 11.33
N ILE A 56 -2.53 9.99 10.81
CA ILE A 56 -3.53 9.74 9.74
C ILE A 56 -2.85 9.23 8.47
N LEU A 57 -1.72 9.82 8.07
CA LEU A 57 -0.93 9.33 6.93
C LEU A 57 -0.45 7.90 7.16
N GLY A 58 -0.09 7.55 8.40
CA GLY A 58 0.23 6.18 8.80
C GLY A 58 -0.92 5.20 8.59
N LEU A 59 -2.14 5.58 8.93
CA LEU A 59 -3.34 4.76 8.71
C LEU A 59 -3.64 4.61 7.21
N MET A 60 -3.57 5.70 6.45
CA MET A 60 -3.68 5.67 4.99
C MET A 60 -2.63 4.72 4.39
N GLN A 61 -1.42 4.76 4.93
CA GLN A 61 -0.33 3.93 4.48
C GLN A 61 -0.51 2.45 4.82
N LEU A 62 -1.06 2.14 5.99
CA LEU A 62 -1.42 0.78 6.37
C LEU A 62 -2.46 0.20 5.40
N TYR A 63 -3.47 0.99 5.03
CA TYR A 63 -4.46 0.59 4.03
C TYR A 63 -3.81 0.30 2.66
N LEU A 64 -2.92 1.17 2.19
CA LEU A 64 -2.19 0.96 0.94
C LEU A 64 -1.32 -0.30 1.00
N ALA A 65 -0.62 -0.53 2.10
CA ALA A 65 0.24 -1.70 2.28
C ALA A 65 -0.57 -3.01 2.27
N ILE A 66 -1.73 -3.05 2.93
CA ILE A 66 -2.63 -4.21 2.89
C ILE A 66 -3.03 -4.51 1.44
N ARG A 67 -3.39 -3.47 0.68
CA ARG A 67 -3.82 -3.63 -0.72
C ARG A 67 -2.67 -4.09 -1.63
N VAL A 68 -1.47 -3.54 -1.45
CA VAL A 68 -0.26 -3.95 -2.20
C VAL A 68 0.13 -5.40 -1.89
N ASP A 69 0.10 -5.82 -0.62
CA ASP A 69 0.38 -7.19 -0.21
C ASP A 69 -0.67 -8.18 -0.75
N PHE A 70 -1.95 -7.77 -0.78
CA PHE A 70 -3.03 -8.56 -1.38
C PHE A 70 -2.82 -8.74 -2.89
N ASP A 71 -2.58 -7.64 -3.62
CA ASP A 71 -2.31 -7.67 -5.06
C ASP A 71 -1.09 -8.53 -5.39
N ARG A 72 -0.02 -8.42 -4.60
CA ARG A 72 1.15 -9.31 -4.69
C ARG A 72 0.75 -10.78 -4.62
N ALA A 73 -0.02 -11.16 -3.59
CA ALA A 73 -0.42 -12.55 -3.38
C ALA A 73 -1.30 -13.08 -4.53
N LEU A 74 -2.12 -12.23 -5.15
CA LEU A 74 -2.87 -12.56 -6.35
C LEU A 74 -1.95 -12.81 -7.55
N PHE A 75 -0.97 -11.92 -7.78
CA PHE A 75 0.00 -12.10 -8.86
C PHE A 75 0.88 -13.34 -8.68
N GLU A 76 1.27 -13.69 -7.44
CA GLU A 76 1.98 -14.96 -7.17
C GLU A 76 1.13 -16.19 -7.51
N ARG A 77 -0.19 -16.12 -7.34
CA ARG A 77 -1.10 -17.23 -7.72
C ARG A 77 -1.25 -17.30 -9.24
N LEU A 78 -1.36 -16.17 -9.93
CA LEU A 78 -1.37 -16.09 -11.40
C LEU A 78 -0.07 -16.64 -12.00
N ALA A 79 1.08 -16.29 -11.42
CA ALA A 79 2.38 -16.82 -11.84
C ALA A 79 2.45 -18.35 -11.71
N ARG A 80 1.80 -18.92 -10.68
CA ARG A 80 1.72 -20.37 -10.43
C ARG A 80 0.64 -21.12 -11.23
N GLY A 81 -0.03 -20.46 -12.17
CA GLY A 81 -0.99 -21.13 -13.07
C GLY A 81 -2.46 -20.87 -12.77
N LEU A 82 -2.81 -20.03 -11.79
CA LEU A 82 -4.20 -19.59 -11.60
C LEU A 82 -4.66 -18.85 -12.86
N GLN A 83 -5.82 -19.22 -13.40
CA GLN A 83 -6.40 -18.52 -14.54
C GLN A 83 -7.01 -17.18 -14.08
N PRO A 84 -6.83 -16.08 -14.82
CA PRO A 84 -7.40 -14.78 -14.49
C PRO A 84 -8.91 -14.80 -14.29
N GLU A 85 -9.63 -15.60 -15.08
CA GLU A 85 -11.09 -15.72 -15.04
C GLU A 85 -11.55 -16.41 -13.76
N THR A 86 -10.84 -17.46 -13.32
CA THR A 86 -11.09 -18.12 -12.03
C THR A 86 -10.78 -17.21 -10.86
N MET A 87 -9.74 -16.39 -10.97
CA MET A 87 -9.43 -15.39 -9.95
C MET A 87 -10.56 -14.35 -9.86
N ASP A 88 -11.01 -13.81 -10.99
CA ASP A 88 -12.06 -12.80 -11.04
C ASP A 88 -13.39 -13.34 -10.49
N SER A 89 -13.76 -14.56 -10.83
CA SER A 89 -15.00 -15.17 -10.33
C SER A 89 -14.98 -15.32 -8.80
N ILE A 90 -13.84 -15.70 -8.22
CA ILE A 90 -13.66 -15.77 -6.76
C ILE A 90 -13.72 -14.36 -6.15
N LEU A 91 -13.07 -13.37 -6.75
CA LEU A 91 -13.07 -12.00 -6.23
C LEU A 91 -14.47 -11.37 -6.29
N VAL A 92 -15.27 -11.67 -7.30
CA VAL A 92 -16.68 -11.28 -7.39
C VAL A 92 -17.51 -12.00 -6.32
N ALA A 93 -17.33 -13.31 -6.14
CA ALA A 93 -18.04 -14.09 -5.12
C ALA A 93 -17.73 -13.60 -3.69
N LEU A 94 -16.52 -13.08 -3.46
CA LEU A 94 -16.10 -12.45 -2.20
C LEU A 94 -16.49 -10.97 -2.08
N HIS A 95 -17.24 -10.40 -3.03
CA HIS A 95 -17.61 -8.98 -3.09
C HIS A 95 -16.43 -8.01 -3.05
N LEU A 96 -15.25 -8.44 -3.49
CA LEU A 96 -14.03 -7.62 -3.55
C LEU A 96 -13.98 -6.75 -4.81
N ILE A 97 -14.68 -7.15 -5.88
CA ILE A 97 -14.76 -6.43 -7.15
C ILE A 97 -16.23 -6.43 -7.63
N PRO A 98 -16.73 -5.32 -8.22
CA PRO A 98 -18.03 -5.32 -8.88
C PRO A 98 -18.11 -6.34 -10.03
N GLY A 99 -19.17 -7.16 -10.02
CA GLY A 99 -19.39 -8.28 -10.95
C GLY A 99 -19.62 -7.91 -12.43
N THR A 100 -19.75 -6.62 -12.74
CA THR A 100 -19.98 -6.11 -14.11
C THR A 100 -18.74 -5.51 -14.76
N THR A 101 -17.57 -5.61 -14.12
CA THR A 101 -16.35 -5.02 -14.65
C THR A 101 -15.85 -5.84 -15.84
N ALA A 102 -15.72 -5.21 -17.01
CA ALA A 102 -15.15 -5.86 -18.20
C ALA A 102 -13.77 -6.49 -17.89
N PRO A 103 -13.45 -7.67 -18.45
CA PRO A 103 -12.20 -8.35 -18.17
C PRO A 103 -11.01 -7.43 -18.47
N ARG A 104 -10.28 -7.05 -17.42
CA ARG A 104 -9.15 -6.13 -17.54
C ARG A 104 -7.92 -6.93 -17.96
N SER A 105 -7.19 -6.43 -18.95
CA SER A 105 -5.93 -7.06 -19.38
C SER A 105 -4.94 -7.16 -18.20
N LEU A 106 -4.11 -8.20 -18.21
CA LEU A 106 -3.08 -8.42 -17.17
C LEU A 106 -2.19 -7.18 -17.00
N THR A 107 -1.78 -6.56 -18.10
CA THR A 107 -1.00 -5.32 -18.10
C THR A 107 -1.74 -4.18 -17.38
N GLY A 108 -3.05 -4.04 -17.59
CA GLY A 108 -3.88 -3.06 -16.90
C GLY A 108 -3.96 -3.30 -15.39
N ARG A 109 -3.97 -4.58 -14.96
CA ARG A 109 -3.94 -4.96 -13.55
C ARG A 109 -2.60 -4.57 -12.92
N ILE A 110 -1.49 -4.94 -13.57
CA ILE A 110 -0.14 -4.62 -13.10
C ILE A 110 0.05 -3.11 -12.97
N ALA A 111 -0.35 -2.32 -13.97
CA ALA A 111 -0.26 -0.87 -13.92
C ALA A 111 -1.05 -0.26 -12.75
N GLY A 112 -2.23 -0.82 -12.46
CA GLY A 112 -3.05 -0.42 -11.31
C GLY A 112 -2.34 -0.66 -9.98
N SER A 113 -1.80 -1.86 -9.77
CA SER A 113 -1.10 -2.20 -8.53
C SER A 113 0.22 -1.44 -8.37
N LEU A 114 0.95 -1.18 -9.46
CA LEU A 114 2.14 -0.31 -9.43
C LEU A 114 1.81 1.14 -9.05
N ARG A 115 0.64 1.64 -9.47
CA ARG A 115 0.18 2.97 -9.03
C ARG A 115 -0.05 3.01 -7.52
N LEU A 116 -0.57 1.92 -6.93
CA LEU A 116 -0.75 1.81 -5.48
C LEU A 116 0.60 1.78 -4.75
N LEU A 117 1.58 1.02 -5.24
CA LEU A 117 2.93 1.01 -4.69
C LEU A 117 3.59 2.41 -4.76
N LYS A 118 3.42 3.13 -5.88
CA LYS A 118 3.90 4.51 -5.99
C LYS A 118 3.23 5.44 -4.97
N LEU A 119 1.91 5.32 -4.81
CA LEU A 119 1.17 6.09 -3.81
C LEU A 119 1.65 5.75 -2.39
N GLN A 120 1.91 4.47 -2.11
CA GLN A 120 2.48 3.96 -0.86
C GLN A 120 3.81 4.67 -0.53
N CYS A 121 4.69 4.83 -1.53
CA CYS A 121 5.94 5.58 -1.37
C CYS A 121 5.71 7.07 -1.14
N VAL A 122 4.83 7.72 -1.93
CA VAL A 122 4.54 9.15 -1.81
C VAL A 122 3.99 9.50 -0.43
N VAL A 123 3.03 8.72 0.08
CA VAL A 123 2.47 8.92 1.43
C VAL A 123 3.57 8.82 2.49
N THR A 124 4.47 7.85 2.36
CA THR A 124 5.60 7.68 3.29
C THR A 124 6.53 8.90 3.24
N VAL A 125 6.86 9.42 2.05
CA VAL A 125 7.70 10.63 1.93
C VAL A 125 7.03 11.83 2.60
N ILE A 126 5.74 12.07 2.35
CA ILE A 126 5.00 13.16 3.01
C ILE A 126 5.01 12.98 4.53
N GLN A 127 4.82 11.75 5.00
CA GLN A 127 4.86 11.42 6.42
C GLN A 127 6.22 11.76 7.06
N TYR A 128 7.33 11.46 6.38
CA TYR A 128 8.68 11.83 6.82
C TYR A 128 8.89 13.34 6.83
N LEU A 129 8.40 14.07 5.83
CA LEU A 129 8.50 15.53 5.80
C LEU A 129 7.75 16.16 6.98
N LEU A 130 6.55 15.69 7.27
CA LEU A 130 5.76 16.21 8.39
C LEU A 130 6.39 15.92 9.76
N ILE A 131 6.94 14.72 9.98
CA ILE A 131 7.59 14.43 11.26
C ILE A 131 8.86 15.27 11.46
N ILE A 132 9.62 15.54 10.38
CA ILE A 132 10.80 16.42 10.44
C ILE A 132 10.37 17.84 10.84
N VAL A 133 9.30 18.36 10.24
CA VAL A 133 8.75 19.67 10.62
C VAL A 133 8.28 19.65 12.07
N ALA A 134 7.60 18.60 12.52
CA ALA A 134 7.10 18.48 13.90
C ALA A 134 8.24 18.52 14.94
N VAL A 135 9.39 17.91 14.64
CA VAL A 135 10.55 17.91 15.57
C VAL A 135 11.29 19.26 15.56
N SER A 136 11.10 20.09 14.53
CA SER A 136 11.74 21.40 14.40
C SER A 136 10.98 22.56 15.04
N VAL A 137 9.77 22.32 15.54
CA VAL A 137 8.84 23.31 16.12
C VAL A 137 8.79 23.14 17.64
#